data_AF-A0A426Y5R9-F1
#
_entry.id   AF-A0A426Y5R9-F1
#
_cell.length_a   1.000
_cell.length_b   1.000
_cell.length_c   1.000
_cell.angle_alpha   90.00
_cell.angle_beta   90.00
_cell.angle_gamma   90.00
#
_symmetry.space_group_name_H-M   'P 1'
#
loop_
_entity.id
_entity.type
_entity.pdbx_description
1 polymer ?
#
loop_
_entity_poly.entity_id
_entity_poly.type
_entity_poly.pdbx_seq_one_letter_code
_entity_poly.pdbx_strand_id
1 'polypeptide(L)'
;MAPWRRIYLAQKYKCGAQSKASLLQNTGRWRDMALGGEELLLAFVVALCLCATGAEPQLEVGFYSYSCPAAELIVKEEVEKVLQDDPGVGADLLRMHFHDCFVRVSRSLSNGDATLDQNYAAYLKTQCPPGSNNTVSMDPKTPRKFDNRYYRLILKNQALFTSDQTLVSTQGTATQVKRLAKSYKRFEKKFADAIVKMGAIEVLTGSEGEIRADCKVVN
;
A
#
# COMPACT_ATOMS: atom_id res chain seq x y z
N MET A 1 -20.15 -14.07 -8.27
CA MET A 1 -18.76 -14.54 -8.04
C MET A 1 -17.84 -13.34 -8.20
N ALA A 2 -16.94 -13.09 -7.25
CA ALA A 2 -16.14 -11.86 -7.20
C ALA A 2 -15.22 -11.69 -8.44
N PRO A 3 -15.21 -10.52 -9.13
CA PRO A 3 -14.38 -10.27 -10.33
C PRO A 3 -12.87 -10.34 -10.10
N TRP A 4 -12.43 -10.32 -8.83
CA TRP A 4 -11.04 -10.15 -8.40
C TRP A 4 -10.14 -11.38 -8.61
N ARG A 5 -10.66 -12.53 -9.06
CA ARG A 5 -9.90 -13.79 -9.20
C ARG A 5 -8.86 -13.81 -10.32
N ARG A 6 -8.77 -12.75 -11.13
CA ARG A 6 -7.80 -12.63 -12.24
C ARG A 6 -6.85 -11.44 -12.08
N ILE A 7 -6.77 -10.86 -10.88
CA ILE A 7 -5.69 -9.93 -10.63
C ILE A 7 -4.44 -10.76 -10.42
N TYR A 8 -3.45 -10.47 -11.25
CA TYR A 8 -2.14 -11.05 -11.19
C TYR A 8 -1.21 -9.91 -10.82
N LEU A 9 -0.33 -10.12 -9.84
CA LEU A 9 0.67 -9.12 -9.46
C LEU A 9 2.04 -9.67 -9.85
N ALA A 10 2.73 -9.00 -10.77
CA ALA A 10 4.15 -9.19 -10.97
C ALA A 10 4.90 -7.96 -10.48
N GLN A 11 5.34 -8.00 -9.22
CA GLN A 11 6.23 -6.97 -8.70
C GLN A 11 7.67 -7.45 -8.79
N LYS A 12 8.48 -6.70 -9.52
CA LYS A 12 9.89 -6.93 -9.75
C LYS A 12 10.71 -5.89 -8.98
N TYR A 13 11.77 -6.32 -8.31
CA TYR A 13 12.69 -5.43 -7.61
C TYR A 13 14.05 -5.41 -8.30
N LYS A 14 14.59 -4.22 -8.54
CA LYS A 14 15.89 -4.03 -9.19
C LYS A 14 17.04 -4.24 -8.19
N CYS A 15 17.93 -5.16 -8.51
CA CYS A 15 19.21 -5.37 -7.81
C CYS A 15 20.02 -4.05 -7.83
N GLY A 16 20.68 -3.71 -6.71
CA GLY A 16 21.55 -2.53 -6.63
C GLY A 16 20.90 -1.23 -6.13
N ALA A 17 19.58 -1.19 -5.88
CA ALA A 17 18.96 -0.07 -5.18
C ALA A 17 19.25 -0.16 -3.67
N GLN A 18 20.49 0.19 -3.27
CA GLN A 18 20.96 0.01 -1.90
C GLN A 18 20.14 0.76 -0.85
N SER A 19 19.70 -0.02 0.12
CA SER A 19 19.74 0.32 1.54
C SER A 19 21.03 1.09 1.89
N LYS A 20 20.92 2.38 2.20
CA LYS A 20 21.92 3.07 3.01
C LYS A 20 21.51 2.93 4.48
N ALA A 21 22.06 1.92 5.15
CA ALA A 21 22.03 1.83 6.60
C ALA A 21 23.48 1.87 7.09
N SER A 22 23.88 3.04 7.63
CA SER A 22 24.87 3.25 8.70
C SER A 22 25.48 4.65 8.59
N LEU A 23 24.87 5.64 9.26
CA LEU A 23 25.60 6.72 9.92
C LEU A 23 24.84 7.07 11.21
N LEU A 24 25.64 7.31 12.25
CA LEU A 24 25.30 7.36 13.67
C LEU A 24 24.58 8.66 14.11
N GLN A 25 24.00 8.60 15.32
CA GLN A 25 23.58 9.70 16.24
C GLN A 25 22.29 10.46 15.85
N ASN A 26 21.39 10.89 16.73
CA ASN A 26 21.37 11.05 18.18
C ASN A 26 19.91 11.08 18.69
N THR A 27 19.72 10.79 19.97
CA THR A 27 18.48 10.85 20.74
C THR A 27 17.92 12.28 20.89
N GLY A 28 16.59 12.45 20.78
CA GLY A 28 15.87 13.70 21.05
C GLY A 28 14.55 13.43 21.79
N ARG A 29 14.47 14.00 22.99
CA ARG A 29 13.44 13.87 24.03
C ARG A 29 12.35 14.93 23.81
N TRP A 30 11.07 14.56 23.72
CA TRP A 30 9.96 15.52 23.72
C TRP A 30 9.20 15.42 25.04
N ARG A 31 9.35 16.47 25.87
CA ARG A 31 8.55 16.72 27.07
C ARG A 31 7.26 17.43 26.65
N ASP A 32 6.16 16.96 27.22
CA ASP A 32 5.02 17.68 27.77
C ASP A 32 4.73 19.10 27.23
N MET A 33 3.59 19.25 26.57
CA MET A 33 2.86 20.51 26.49
C MET A 33 1.52 20.32 27.23
N ALA A 34 1.49 20.76 28.49
CA ALA A 34 0.28 20.91 29.28
C ALA A 34 -0.35 22.28 28.97
N LEU A 35 -1.61 22.29 28.53
CA LEU A 35 -2.43 23.51 28.40
C LEU A 35 -3.36 23.62 29.61
N GLY A 36 -3.43 24.82 30.20
CA GLY A 36 -4.21 25.13 31.41
C GLY A 36 -5.73 25.12 31.19
N GLY A 37 -6.48 24.87 32.27
CA GLY A 37 -7.89 24.47 32.26
C GLY A 37 -8.94 25.50 31.79
N GLU A 38 -8.61 26.79 31.67
CA GLU A 38 -9.58 27.81 31.25
C GLU A 38 -9.65 27.98 29.71
N GLU A 39 -8.58 27.62 28.98
CA GLU A 39 -8.54 27.56 27.52
C GLU A 39 -9.36 26.37 26.96
N LEU A 40 -9.66 25.36 27.80
CA LEU A 40 -10.31 24.11 27.38
C LEU A 40 -11.79 24.29 27.03
N LEU A 41 -12.50 25.17 27.75
CA LEU A 41 -13.94 25.41 27.56
C LEU A 41 -14.23 26.19 26.29
N LEU A 42 -13.42 27.22 26.01
CA LEU A 42 -13.51 27.98 24.76
C LEU A 42 -13.12 27.12 23.55
N ALA A 43 -12.06 26.30 23.67
CA ALA A 43 -11.70 25.33 22.64
C ALA A 43 -12.80 24.29 22.39
N PHE A 44 -13.49 23.81 23.43
CA PHE A 44 -14.60 22.86 23.29
C PHE A 44 -15.82 23.45 22.59
N VAL A 45 -16.20 24.69 22.87
CA VAL A 45 -17.36 25.36 22.25
C VAL A 45 -17.08 25.70 20.79
N VAL A 46 -15.87 26.16 20.47
CA VAL A 46 -15.43 26.40 19.09
C VAL A 46 -15.39 25.09 18.30
N ALA A 47 -14.85 24.01 18.89
CA ALA A 47 -14.86 22.69 18.28
C ALA A 47 -16.28 22.14 18.04
N LEU A 48 -17.21 22.34 18.99
CA LEU A 48 -18.61 21.92 18.83
C LEU A 48 -19.34 22.70 17.73
N CYS A 49 -19.05 23.99 17.55
CA CYS A 49 -19.65 24.82 16.50
C CYS A 49 -19.09 24.51 15.11
N LEU A 50 -17.79 24.19 14.97
CA LEU A 50 -17.22 23.80 13.66
C LEU A 50 -17.73 22.44 13.16
N CYS A 51 -18.17 21.55 14.05
CA CYS A 51 -18.71 20.24 13.66
C CYS A 51 -20.11 20.28 13.03
N ALA A 52 -20.83 21.40 13.11
CA ALA A 52 -22.24 21.47 12.70
C ALA A 52 -22.45 21.85 11.22
N THR A 53 -21.40 22.20 10.49
CA THR A 53 -21.46 22.49 9.05
C THR A 53 -20.35 21.76 8.32
N GLY A 54 -20.59 20.50 7.99
CA GLY A 54 -19.64 19.68 7.25
C GLY A 54 -20.30 18.42 6.73
N ALA A 55 -21.19 18.55 5.74
CA ALA A 55 -21.38 17.45 4.82
C ALA A 55 -20.10 17.38 3.98
N GLU A 56 -19.10 16.64 4.46
CA GLU A 56 -17.96 16.30 3.60
C GLU A 56 -18.53 15.55 2.39
N PRO A 57 -18.23 15.95 1.15
CA PRO A 57 -18.67 15.21 -0.01
C PRO A 57 -17.95 13.85 0.03
N GLN A 58 -18.65 12.85 0.57
CA GLN A 58 -18.05 11.55 0.83
C GLN A 58 -18.06 10.74 -0.46
N LEU A 59 -16.98 9.98 -0.71
CA LEU A 59 -16.91 9.06 -1.83
C LEU A 59 -18.09 8.09 -1.78
N GLU A 60 -18.83 7.99 -2.88
CA GLU A 60 -20.00 7.12 -2.99
C GLU A 60 -19.82 6.08 -4.10
N VAL A 61 -20.21 4.83 -3.82
CA VAL A 61 -20.28 3.79 -4.84
C VAL A 61 -21.38 4.14 -5.83
N GLY A 62 -21.04 4.19 -7.12
CA GLY A 62 -21.99 4.59 -8.16
C GLY A 62 -22.15 6.10 -8.31
N PHE A 63 -21.17 6.90 -7.90
CA PHE A 63 -21.13 8.36 -8.12
C PHE A 63 -21.43 8.74 -9.59
N TYR A 64 -20.90 7.98 -10.56
CA TYR A 64 -21.12 8.21 -11.99
C TYR A 64 -22.39 7.57 -12.56
N SER A 65 -23.26 7.00 -11.73
CA SER A 65 -24.46 6.26 -12.19
C SER A 65 -25.39 7.10 -13.07
N TYR A 66 -25.49 8.40 -12.84
CA TYR A 66 -26.31 9.31 -13.65
C TYR A 66 -25.53 9.99 -14.78
N SER A 67 -24.33 10.49 -14.51
CA SER A 67 -23.55 11.28 -15.46
C SER A 67 -22.82 10.42 -16.51
N CYS A 68 -22.33 9.25 -16.12
CA CYS A 68 -21.63 8.30 -16.99
C CYS A 68 -21.80 6.86 -16.47
N PRO A 69 -22.98 6.23 -16.66
CA PRO A 69 -23.30 4.92 -16.07
C PRO A 69 -22.35 3.80 -16.52
N ALA A 70 -21.72 3.95 -17.68
CA ALA A 70 -20.78 2.97 -18.22
C ALA A 70 -19.34 3.12 -17.70
N ALA A 71 -19.03 4.15 -16.90
CA ALA A 71 -17.66 4.47 -16.49
C ALA A 71 -16.92 3.27 -15.85
N GLU A 72 -17.53 2.64 -14.83
CA GLU A 72 -16.91 1.49 -14.15
C GLU A 72 -16.77 0.27 -15.07
N LEU A 73 -17.71 0.08 -16.01
CA LEU A 73 -17.67 -1.02 -16.97
C LEU A 73 -16.56 -0.83 -18.01
N ILE A 74 -16.42 0.38 -18.56
CA ILE A 74 -15.38 0.72 -19.53
C ILE A 74 -13.99 0.53 -18.90
N VAL A 75 -13.78 1.07 -17.69
CA VAL A 75 -12.50 0.91 -16.98
C VAL A 75 -12.21 -0.57 -16.73
N LYS A 76 -13.20 -1.34 -16.29
CA LYS A 76 -13.05 -2.78 -16.06
C LYS A 76 -12.66 -3.52 -17.34
N GLU A 77 -13.32 -3.24 -18.47
CA GLU A 77 -13.05 -3.92 -19.73
C GLU A 77 -11.64 -3.62 -20.25
N GLU A 78 -11.22 -2.36 -20.24
CA GLU A 78 -9.86 -1.99 -20.66
C GLU A 78 -8.79 -2.60 -19.73
N VAL A 79 -9.03 -2.60 -18.41
CA VAL A 79 -8.12 -3.26 -17.46
C VAL A 79 -8.07 -4.77 -17.71
N GLU A 80 -9.22 -5.43 -17.91
CA GLU A 80 -9.26 -6.87 -18.19
C GLU A 80 -8.54 -7.22 -19.49
N LYS A 81 -8.66 -6.38 -20.52
CA LYS A 81 -7.96 -6.53 -21.80
C LYS A 81 -6.44 -6.44 -21.63
N VAL A 82 -5.95 -5.43 -20.92
CA VAL A 82 -4.51 -5.28 -20.68
C VAL A 82 -3.96 -6.39 -19.78
N LEU A 83 -4.74 -6.85 -18.79
CA LEU A 83 -4.35 -7.97 -17.92
C LEU A 83 -4.27 -9.32 -18.67
N GLN A 84 -5.03 -9.48 -19.75
CA GLN A 84 -4.93 -10.66 -20.62
C GLN A 84 -3.62 -10.67 -21.42
N ASP A 85 -3.13 -9.50 -21.82
CA ASP A 85 -1.86 -9.34 -22.53
C ASP A 85 -0.65 -9.42 -21.58
N ASP A 86 -0.61 -8.57 -20.55
CA ASP A 86 0.39 -8.65 -19.50
C ASP A 86 -0.22 -8.62 -18.09
N PRO A 87 -0.30 -9.80 -17.43
CA PRO A 87 -0.64 -9.95 -16.03
C PRO A 87 0.18 -9.07 -15.07
N GLY A 88 1.36 -8.59 -15.44
CA GLY A 88 2.19 -7.71 -14.60
C GLY A 88 1.58 -6.33 -14.37
N VAL A 89 0.77 -5.83 -15.31
CA VAL A 89 0.18 -4.48 -15.25
C VAL A 89 -0.73 -4.33 -14.01
N GLY A 90 -1.35 -5.40 -13.52
CA GLY A 90 -2.13 -5.37 -12.29
C GLY A 90 -1.32 -4.93 -11.07
N ALA A 91 -0.05 -5.35 -10.99
CA ALA A 91 0.88 -4.90 -9.96
C ALA A 91 1.27 -3.44 -10.12
N ASP A 92 1.48 -2.99 -11.35
CA ASP A 92 1.88 -1.62 -11.64
C ASP A 92 0.76 -0.63 -11.35
N LEU A 93 -0.49 -0.96 -11.73
CA LEU A 93 -1.68 -0.17 -11.39
C LEU A 93 -1.89 -0.09 -9.88
N LEU A 94 -1.79 -1.21 -9.17
CA LEU A 94 -1.93 -1.24 -7.71
C LEU A 94 -0.84 -0.42 -7.01
N ARG A 95 0.40 -0.52 -7.50
CA ARG A 95 1.53 0.24 -7.00
C ARG A 95 1.35 1.73 -7.27
N MET A 96 0.92 2.11 -8.47
CA MET A 96 0.66 3.49 -8.85
C MET A 96 -0.43 4.09 -7.97
N HIS A 97 -1.53 3.36 -7.71
CA HIS A 97 -2.57 3.79 -6.77
C HIS A 97 -2.05 3.98 -5.33
N PHE A 98 -1.23 3.05 -4.82
CA PHE A 98 -0.60 3.23 -3.50
C PHE A 98 0.32 4.47 -3.48
N HIS A 99 1.10 4.69 -4.54
CA HIS A 99 1.98 5.84 -4.63
C HIS A 99 1.18 7.15 -4.63
N ASP A 100 0.06 7.22 -5.35
CA ASP A 100 -0.83 8.39 -5.38
C ASP A 100 -1.39 8.75 -4.00
N CYS A 101 -1.86 7.76 -3.23
CA CYS A 101 -2.42 8.00 -1.89
C CYS A 101 -1.38 8.39 -0.82
N PHE A 102 -0.08 8.04 -0.99
CA PHE A 102 0.94 8.16 0.06
C PHE A 102 2.11 9.11 -0.27
N VAL A 103 2.05 9.94 -1.33
CA VAL A 103 3.13 10.86 -1.71
C VAL A 103 3.51 11.85 -0.58
N ARG A 104 2.62 12.12 0.38
CA ARG A 104 2.84 13.08 1.49
C ARG A 104 3.28 12.46 2.82
N VAL A 105 3.46 11.14 2.89
CA VAL A 105 3.89 10.48 4.14
C VAL A 105 5.41 10.33 4.18
N SER A 106 6.09 11.29 4.80
CA SER A 106 7.50 11.20 5.18
C SER A 106 7.70 10.06 6.17
N ARG A 107 8.26 8.92 5.75
CA ARG A 107 8.50 7.77 6.64
C ARG A 107 9.97 7.61 7.00
N SER A 108 10.23 7.72 8.30
CA SER A 108 11.47 7.34 8.98
C SER A 108 11.70 5.83 8.84
N LEU A 109 12.89 5.45 8.34
CA LEU A 109 13.30 4.05 8.16
C LEU A 109 13.83 3.50 9.49
N SER A 110 13.22 2.44 10.01
CA SER A 110 13.78 1.64 11.10
C SER A 110 14.89 0.72 10.58
N ASN A 111 15.98 0.64 11.33
CA ASN A 111 17.18 -0.15 11.05
C ASN A 111 16.87 -1.63 10.73
N GLY A 112 17.62 -2.16 9.77
CA GLY A 112 17.42 -3.49 9.22
C GLY A 112 17.80 -4.62 10.18
N ASP A 113 16.93 -5.63 10.22
CA ASP A 113 17.14 -6.87 10.94
C ASP A 113 17.47 -7.98 9.92
N ALA A 114 18.56 -8.71 10.17
CA ALA A 114 19.15 -9.69 9.27
C ALA A 114 18.59 -11.09 9.52
N THR A 115 17.28 -11.25 9.34
CA THR A 115 16.57 -12.53 9.52
C THR A 115 16.17 -13.15 8.19
N LEU A 116 17.03 -13.10 7.17
CA LEU A 116 16.77 -13.72 5.87
C LEU A 116 17.25 -15.18 5.86
N ASP A 117 16.42 -16.09 5.35
CA ASP A 117 16.76 -17.51 5.17
C ASP A 117 18.05 -17.65 4.36
N GLN A 118 19.01 -18.42 4.87
CA GLN A 118 20.37 -18.46 4.32
C GLN A 118 20.40 -19.07 2.91
N ASN A 119 19.58 -20.09 2.65
CA ASN A 119 19.46 -20.71 1.34
C ASN A 119 18.84 -19.74 0.32
N TYR A 120 17.80 -19.02 0.74
CA TYR A 120 17.18 -18.01 -0.09
C TYR A 120 18.10 -16.79 -0.33
N ALA A 121 18.88 -16.38 0.67
CA ALA A 121 19.89 -15.34 0.54
C ALA A 121 20.99 -15.76 -0.47
N ALA A 122 21.43 -17.03 -0.42
CA ALA A 122 22.37 -17.57 -1.40
C ALA A 122 21.78 -17.56 -2.81
N TYR A 123 20.52 -17.98 -2.98
CA TYR A 123 19.81 -17.88 -4.25
C TYR A 123 19.74 -16.45 -4.77
N LEU A 124 19.35 -15.47 -3.93
CA LEU A 124 19.29 -14.06 -4.34
C LEU A 124 20.66 -13.50 -4.75
N LYS A 125 21.76 -13.91 -4.10
CA LYS A 125 23.11 -13.54 -4.52
C LYS A 125 23.46 -14.03 -5.93
N THR A 126 22.94 -15.20 -6.33
CA THR A 126 23.12 -15.68 -7.73
C THR A 126 22.36 -14.85 -8.75
N GLN A 127 21.18 -14.33 -8.37
CA GLN A 127 20.31 -13.56 -9.26
C GLN A 127 20.72 -12.07 -9.34
N CYS A 128 21.34 -11.57 -8.27
CA CYS A 128 21.84 -10.20 -8.13
C CYS A 128 23.37 -10.16 -7.92
N PRO A 129 24.19 -10.39 -8.97
CA PRO A 129 25.62 -10.11 -8.90
C PRO A 129 25.91 -8.64 -8.52
N PRO A 130 27.05 -8.33 -7.87
CA PRO A 130 27.45 -6.95 -7.60
C PRO A 130 27.45 -6.10 -8.88
N GLY A 131 26.81 -4.92 -8.85
CA GLY A 131 26.69 -4.03 -10.01
C GLY A 131 25.64 -4.43 -11.05
N SER A 132 24.91 -5.53 -10.83
CA SER A 132 23.82 -5.96 -11.71
C SER A 132 22.59 -5.06 -11.59
N ASN A 133 21.98 -4.77 -12.74
CA ASN A 133 20.68 -4.08 -12.85
C ASN A 133 19.51 -5.06 -13.00
N ASN A 134 19.73 -6.36 -12.72
CA ASN A 134 18.71 -7.39 -12.84
C ASN A 134 17.51 -7.09 -11.95
N THR A 135 16.37 -7.71 -12.26
CA THR A 135 15.20 -7.67 -11.39
C THR A 135 14.85 -9.05 -10.87
N VAL A 136 14.46 -9.13 -9.60
CA VAL A 136 13.96 -10.35 -8.96
C VAL A 136 12.48 -10.22 -8.62
N SER A 137 11.74 -11.33 -8.68
CA SER A 137 10.33 -11.36 -8.28
C SER A 137 10.20 -11.29 -6.76
N MET A 138 9.23 -10.50 -6.28
CA MET A 138 8.87 -10.44 -4.86
C MET A 138 8.16 -11.70 -4.37
N ASP A 139 7.49 -12.43 -5.26
CA ASP A 139 7.06 -13.82 -5.03
C ASP A 139 7.71 -14.72 -6.07
N PRO A 140 8.80 -15.45 -5.73
CA PRO A 140 9.51 -16.28 -6.68
C PRO A 140 8.71 -17.51 -7.14
N LYS A 141 7.61 -17.86 -6.46
CA LYS A 141 6.84 -19.08 -6.75
C LYS A 141 5.55 -18.79 -7.50
N THR A 142 4.91 -17.68 -7.18
CA THR A 142 3.66 -17.25 -7.81
C THR A 142 3.76 -15.79 -8.31
N PRO A 143 4.76 -15.47 -9.16
CA PRO A 143 5.09 -14.10 -9.56
C PRO A 143 4.03 -13.42 -10.43
N ARG A 144 2.97 -14.13 -10.81
CA ARG A 144 1.84 -13.62 -11.58
C ARG A 144 0.54 -14.10 -10.94
N LYS A 145 0.46 -14.32 -9.63
CA LYS A 145 -0.79 -14.68 -8.94
C LYS A 145 -1.01 -13.81 -7.73
N PHE A 146 -2.19 -13.19 -7.65
CA PHE A 146 -2.61 -12.53 -6.43
C PHE A 146 -3.14 -13.56 -5.44
N ASP A 147 -2.31 -13.91 -4.47
CA ASP A 147 -2.67 -14.87 -3.43
C ASP A 147 -2.04 -14.52 -2.08
N ASN A 148 -2.32 -15.34 -1.08
CA ASN A 148 -1.79 -15.14 0.26
C ASN A 148 -0.41 -15.78 0.48
N ARG A 149 0.28 -16.22 -0.59
CA ARG A 149 1.61 -16.83 -0.51
C ARG A 149 2.66 -15.84 -0.05
N TYR A 150 2.50 -14.56 -0.38
CA TYR A 150 3.29 -13.46 0.20
C TYR A 150 3.46 -13.61 1.72
N TYR A 151 2.37 -13.82 2.46
CA TYR A 151 2.42 -14.02 3.92
C TYR A 151 3.08 -15.35 4.33
N ARG A 152 3.03 -16.37 3.48
CA ARG A 152 3.72 -17.65 3.72
C ARG A 152 5.23 -17.53 3.52
N LEU A 153 5.69 -16.63 2.64
CA LEU A 153 7.11 -16.33 2.45
C LEU A 153 7.68 -15.57 3.66
N ILE A 154 6.95 -14.59 4.18
CA ILE A 154 7.34 -13.87 5.41
C ILE A 154 7.54 -14.84 6.59
N LEU A 155 6.60 -15.78 6.79
CA LEU A 155 6.70 -16.79 7.85
C LEU A 155 7.88 -17.76 7.67
N LYS A 156 8.47 -17.83 6.47
CA LYS A 156 9.63 -18.65 6.16
C LYS A 156 10.93 -17.85 6.13
N ASN A 157 10.91 -16.58 6.53
CA ASN A 157 12.06 -15.69 6.40
C ASN A 157 12.55 -15.56 4.94
N GLN A 158 11.62 -15.62 3.98
CA GLN A 158 11.88 -15.58 2.53
C GLN A 158 11.25 -14.35 1.87
N ALA A 159 10.91 -13.31 2.65
CA ALA A 159 10.47 -12.05 2.10
C ALA A 159 11.66 -11.26 1.56
N LEU A 160 11.48 -10.56 0.44
CA LEU A 160 12.58 -9.85 -0.23
C LEU A 160 12.97 -8.56 0.49
N PHE A 161 11.99 -7.81 1.01
CA PHE A 161 12.23 -6.54 1.68
C PHE A 161 12.27 -6.69 3.19
N THR A 162 13.14 -5.90 3.82
CA THR A 162 13.17 -5.76 5.28
C THR A 162 11.81 -5.32 5.83
N SER A 163 11.13 -4.37 5.16
CA SER A 163 9.78 -3.92 5.55
C SER A 163 8.79 -5.08 5.68
N ASP A 164 8.88 -6.06 4.79
CA ASP A 164 7.98 -7.21 4.78
C ASP A 164 8.32 -8.17 5.92
N GLN A 165 9.61 -8.41 6.14
CA GLN A 165 10.07 -9.26 7.24
C GLN A 165 9.78 -8.64 8.61
N THR A 166 9.75 -7.31 8.71
CA THR A 166 9.35 -6.63 9.96
C THR A 166 7.89 -6.86 10.34
N LEU A 167 7.03 -7.34 9.44
CA LEU A 167 5.64 -7.66 9.78
C LEU A 167 5.51 -8.77 10.83
N VAL A 168 6.55 -9.55 11.08
CA VAL A 168 6.55 -10.57 12.15
C VAL A 168 7.36 -10.18 13.38
N SER A 169 7.93 -8.96 13.43
CA SER A 169 8.75 -8.51 14.57
C SER A 169 7.92 -8.21 15.82
N THR A 170 6.65 -7.81 15.67
CA THR A 170 5.72 -7.57 16.79
C THR A 170 4.65 -8.65 16.88
N GLN A 171 4.22 -8.98 18.09
CA GLN A 171 3.21 -10.02 18.32
C GLN A 171 1.88 -9.73 17.62
N GLY A 172 1.47 -8.46 17.58
CA GLY A 172 0.22 -8.02 16.95
C GLY A 172 0.21 -8.23 15.44
N THR A 173 1.26 -7.79 14.75
CA THR A 173 1.38 -7.96 13.29
C THR A 173 1.67 -9.41 12.91
N ALA A 174 2.51 -10.13 13.69
CA ALA A 174 2.80 -11.54 13.47
C ALA A 174 1.53 -12.41 13.52
N THR A 175 0.62 -12.12 14.45
CA THR A 175 -0.67 -12.82 14.56
C THR A 175 -1.52 -12.61 13.30
N GLN A 176 -1.54 -11.40 12.75
CA GLN A 176 -2.25 -11.11 11.51
C GLN A 176 -1.60 -11.83 10.31
N VAL A 177 -0.28 -11.78 10.17
CA VAL A 177 0.46 -12.50 9.12
C VAL A 177 0.12 -14.00 9.15
N LYS A 178 0.13 -14.62 10.33
CA LYS A 178 -0.26 -16.04 10.50
C LYS A 178 -1.68 -16.32 10.06
N ARG A 179 -2.63 -15.43 10.35
CA ARG A 179 -4.05 -15.59 9.96
C ARG A 179 -4.27 -15.41 8.45
N LEU A 180 -3.58 -14.44 7.84
CA LEU A 180 -3.68 -14.17 6.41
C LEU A 180 -3.01 -15.28 5.59
N ALA A 181 -1.85 -15.78 6.04
CA ALA A 181 -1.15 -16.92 5.44
C ALA A 181 -1.99 -18.22 5.44
N LYS A 182 -2.87 -18.41 6.44
CA LYS A 182 -3.71 -19.61 6.58
C LYS A 182 -4.98 -19.60 5.74
N SER A 183 -5.50 -18.43 5.34
CA SER A 183 -6.80 -18.34 4.69
C SER A 183 -6.82 -17.30 3.57
N TYR A 184 -6.92 -17.79 2.33
CA TYR A 184 -7.08 -16.94 1.15
C TYR A 184 -8.33 -16.05 1.27
N LYS A 185 -9.49 -16.60 1.66
CA LYS A 185 -10.73 -15.82 1.84
C LYS A 185 -10.56 -14.66 2.81
N ARG A 186 -9.82 -14.87 3.92
CA ARG A 186 -9.56 -13.81 4.90
C ARG A 186 -8.63 -12.75 4.32
N PHE A 187 -7.58 -13.19 3.64
CA PHE A 187 -6.66 -12.31 2.94
C PHE A 187 -7.38 -11.44 1.93
N GLU A 188 -8.12 -12.06 1.01
CA GLU A 188 -8.88 -11.38 -0.05
C GLU A 188 -9.83 -10.32 0.53
N LYS A 189 -10.61 -10.68 1.56
CA LYS A 189 -11.49 -9.73 2.23
C LYS A 189 -10.72 -8.57 2.86
N LYS A 190 -9.69 -8.86 3.66
CA LYS A 190 -8.94 -7.81 4.37
C LYS A 190 -8.17 -6.90 3.41
N PHE A 191 -7.70 -7.46 2.30
CA PHE A 191 -7.07 -6.71 1.24
C PHE A 191 -8.07 -5.76 0.56
N ALA A 192 -9.23 -6.26 0.15
CA ALA A 192 -10.27 -5.42 -0.45
C ALA A 192 -10.71 -4.29 0.49
N ASP A 193 -10.99 -4.61 1.76
CA ASP A 193 -11.36 -3.61 2.78
C ASP A 193 -10.24 -2.56 2.95
N ALA A 194 -8.97 -2.96 2.86
CA ALA A 194 -7.82 -2.05 3.00
C ALA A 194 -7.61 -1.15 1.78
N ILE A 195 -7.78 -1.67 0.55
CA ILE A 195 -7.65 -0.87 -0.68
C ILE A 195 -8.76 0.18 -0.77
N VAL A 196 -10.00 -0.18 -0.42
CA VAL A 196 -11.10 0.81 -0.35
C VAL A 196 -10.77 1.91 0.67
N LYS A 197 -10.27 1.53 1.86
CA LYS A 197 -9.87 2.51 2.88
C LYS A 197 -8.70 3.39 2.42
N MET A 198 -7.76 2.82 1.67
CA MET A 198 -6.61 3.54 1.15
C MET A 198 -7.00 4.57 0.08
N GLY A 199 -7.91 4.21 -0.83
CA GLY A 199 -8.37 5.12 -1.89
C GLY A 199 -9.19 6.31 -1.40
N ALA A 200 -9.50 6.37 -0.10
CA ALA A 200 -10.21 7.48 0.53
C ALA A 200 -9.28 8.44 1.32
N ILE A 201 -7.96 8.28 1.22
CA ILE A 201 -7.00 9.16 1.91
C ILE A 201 -6.91 10.49 1.17
N GLU A 202 -7.17 11.60 1.88
CA GLU A 202 -6.94 12.99 1.42
C GLU A 202 -7.52 13.30 0.02
N VAL A 203 -8.69 12.74 -0.30
CA VAL A 203 -9.34 12.94 -1.60
C VAL A 203 -9.94 14.34 -1.73
N LEU A 204 -9.84 14.92 -2.92
CA LEU A 204 -10.51 16.18 -3.28
C LEU A 204 -11.94 15.88 -3.70
N THR A 205 -12.91 16.64 -3.17
CA THR A 205 -14.32 16.33 -3.36
C THR A 205 -15.16 17.57 -3.62
N GLY A 206 -16.38 17.40 -4.13
CA GLY A 206 -17.25 18.53 -4.51
C GLY A 206 -16.64 19.38 -5.62
N SER A 207 -16.32 20.65 -5.33
CA SER A 207 -15.70 21.58 -6.27
C SER A 207 -14.19 21.73 -6.07
N GLU A 208 -13.56 20.90 -5.24
CA GLU A 208 -12.11 20.92 -5.05
C GLU A 208 -11.39 20.22 -6.21
N GLY A 209 -10.36 20.86 -6.76
CA GLY A 209 -9.59 20.30 -7.87
C GLY A 209 -10.30 20.42 -9.22
N GLU A 210 -10.08 19.45 -10.11
CA GLU A 210 -10.61 19.43 -11.47
C GLU A 210 -10.75 18.01 -12.01
N ILE A 211 -11.58 17.84 -13.06
CA ILE A 211 -11.61 16.63 -13.87
C ILE A 211 -10.71 16.88 -15.09
N ARG A 212 -9.61 16.13 -15.20
CA ARG A 212 -8.64 16.28 -16.29
C ARG A 212 -9.11 15.61 -17.58
N ALA A 213 -8.92 16.30 -18.70
CA ALA A 213 -9.13 15.70 -20.03
C ALA A 213 -7.97 14.77 -20.45
N ASP A 214 -6.73 15.11 -20.03
CA ASP A 214 -5.56 14.25 -20.15
C ASP A 214 -4.96 14.03 -18.75
N CYS A 215 -4.89 12.78 -18.28
CA CYS A 215 -4.37 12.46 -16.95
C CYS A 215 -2.92 12.91 -16.73
N LYS A 216 -2.16 13.21 -17.79
CA LYS A 216 -0.74 13.60 -17.75
C LYS A 216 -0.51 15.09 -17.53
N VAL A 217 -1.52 15.94 -17.76
CA VAL A 217 -1.37 17.40 -17.79
C VAL A 217 -2.52 18.06 -17.02
N VAL A 218 -2.22 19.15 -16.30
CA VAL A 218 -3.24 20.00 -15.66
C VAL A 218 -3.99 20.77 -16.75
N ASN A 219 -5.30 20.98 -16.61
CA ASN A 219 -6.09 21.69 -17.63
C ASN A 219 -5.68 23.16 -17.80
#